data_AF-A0A8G0LN68-F1
#
_entry.id   AF-A0A8G0LN68-F1
#
_cell.length_a   1.000
_cell.length_b   1.000
_cell.length_c   1.000
_cell.angle_alpha   90.00
_cell.angle_beta   90.00
_cell.angle_gamma   90.00
#
_symmetry.space_group_name_H-M   'P 1'
#
loop_
_entity.id
_entity.type
_entity.pdbx_description
1 polymer ?
#
loop_
_entity_poly.entity_id
_entity_poly.type
_entity_poly.pdbx_seq_one_letter_code
_entity_poly.pdbx_strand_id
1 'polypeptide(L)'
;MQEQEQSRRPDTTRDQRRDAQLMRRLGYTQSAISAELGLSLGQVQYALSHTETPITRPGRPSKLTEAQIQELKTFMASKDNEQMPYGKIAQALGWDVGEYCIRHTLRKLGYKKRTAGGRRKAGAVKTQHKTSDMSAESADDASAASEKNPVRVDGADLGSIRTGTDS
;
A
#
# COMPACT_ATOMS: atom_id res chain seq x y z
N MET A 1 -30.84 -25.47 -20.76
CA MET A 1 -30.65 -25.32 -19.31
C MET A 1 -29.69 -24.18 -19.12
N GLN A 2 -30.12 -23.05 -18.57
CA GLN A 2 -29.24 -21.88 -18.40
C GLN A 2 -28.30 -22.16 -17.23
N GLU A 3 -27.02 -22.31 -17.54
CA GLU A 3 -25.95 -22.35 -16.54
C GLU A 3 -25.94 -21.00 -15.82
N GLN A 4 -26.51 -20.98 -14.61
CA GLN A 4 -26.37 -19.83 -13.73
C GLN A 4 -24.95 -19.84 -13.21
N GLU A 5 -24.13 -18.99 -13.83
CA GLU A 5 -22.82 -18.56 -13.38
C GLU A 5 -22.92 -18.26 -11.87
N GLN A 6 -22.34 -19.13 -11.04
CA GLN A 6 -22.33 -18.99 -9.58
C GLN A 6 -21.40 -17.82 -9.20
N SER A 7 -21.82 -16.61 -9.53
CA SER A 7 -21.20 -15.39 -9.05
C SER A 7 -21.35 -15.35 -7.53
N ARG A 8 -20.25 -15.08 -6.83
CA ARG A 8 -20.27 -14.91 -5.37
C ARG A 8 -21.32 -13.86 -5.03
N ARG A 9 -22.29 -14.23 -4.19
CA ARG A 9 -23.33 -13.29 -3.74
C ARG A 9 -22.65 -12.09 -3.07
N PRO A 10 -23.04 -10.86 -3.41
CA PRO A 10 -22.43 -9.67 -2.83
C PRO A 10 -22.68 -9.60 -1.32
N ASP A 11 -21.70 -9.08 -0.57
CA ASP A 11 -21.84 -8.86 0.86
C ASP A 11 -22.90 -7.79 1.17
N THR A 12 -23.54 -7.90 2.34
CA THR A 12 -24.50 -6.89 2.82
C THR A 12 -23.84 -5.52 2.99
N THR A 13 -24.46 -4.49 2.45
CA THR A 13 -24.01 -3.11 2.63
C THR A 13 -24.33 -2.61 4.04
N ARG A 14 -23.66 -1.53 4.48
CA ARG A 14 -23.95 -0.88 5.77
C ARG A 14 -25.43 -0.47 5.87
N ASP A 15 -25.98 0.13 4.81
CA ASP A 15 -27.33 0.68 4.83
C ASP A 15 -28.38 -0.44 4.89
N GLN A 16 -28.16 -1.51 4.13
CA GLN A 16 -28.97 -2.74 4.23
C GLN A 16 -28.96 -3.34 5.65
N ARG A 17 -27.82 -3.32 6.36
CA ARG A 17 -27.76 -3.79 7.75
C ARG A 17 -28.54 -2.88 8.69
N ARG A 18 -28.41 -1.56 8.52
CA ARG A 18 -29.15 -0.57 9.29
C ARG A 18 -30.65 -0.75 9.13
N ASP A 19 -31.12 -0.89 7.89
CA ASP A 19 -32.53 -1.05 7.58
C ASP A 19 -33.07 -2.39 8.10
N ALA A 20 -32.31 -3.48 7.94
CA ALA A 20 -32.67 -4.79 8.50
C ALA A 20 -32.82 -4.73 10.03
N GLN A 21 -31.93 -4.03 10.73
CA GLN A 21 -32.01 -3.85 12.17
C GLN A 21 -33.19 -2.95 12.58
N LEU A 22 -33.45 -1.88 11.84
CA LEU A 22 -34.63 -1.03 12.04
C LEU A 22 -35.92 -1.83 11.88
N MET A 23 -36.07 -2.55 10.77
CA MET A 23 -37.24 -3.41 10.52
C MET A 23 -37.39 -4.48 11.62
N ARG A 24 -36.27 -5.05 12.10
CA ARG A 24 -36.34 -5.99 13.22
C ARG A 24 -36.82 -5.33 14.52
N ARG A 25 -36.40 -4.10 14.80
CA ARG A 25 -36.89 -3.32 15.96
C ARG A 25 -38.38 -2.96 15.83
N LEU A 26 -38.86 -2.76 14.60
CA LEU A 26 -40.28 -2.54 14.29
C LEU A 26 -41.13 -3.82 14.31
N GLY A 27 -40.53 -5.00 14.54
CA GLY A 27 -41.23 -6.27 14.71
C GLY A 27 -41.41 -7.09 13.42
N TYR A 28 -40.79 -6.70 12.30
CA TYR A 28 -40.86 -7.49 11.07
C TYR A 28 -40.12 -8.83 11.20
N THR A 29 -40.66 -9.85 10.54
CA THR A 29 -40.04 -11.17 10.45
C THR A 29 -38.84 -11.16 9.50
N GLN A 30 -37.93 -12.12 9.64
CA GLN A 30 -36.75 -12.22 8.76
C GLN A 30 -37.13 -12.46 7.30
N SER A 31 -38.24 -13.15 7.04
CA SER A 31 -38.76 -13.37 5.69
C SER A 31 -39.31 -12.07 5.07
N ALA A 32 -40.01 -11.25 5.84
CA ALA A 32 -40.47 -9.95 5.38
C ALA A 32 -39.30 -9.00 5.08
N ILE A 33 -38.27 -8.99 5.95
CA ILE A 33 -37.05 -8.20 5.75
C ILE A 33 -36.30 -8.65 4.49
N SER A 34 -36.20 -9.96 4.29
CA SER A 34 -35.60 -10.57 3.09
C SER A 34 -36.29 -10.14 1.81
N ALA A 35 -37.63 -10.13 1.81
CA ALA A 35 -38.43 -9.70 0.66
C ALA A 35 -38.27 -8.20 0.38
N GLU A 36 -38.30 -7.37 1.41
CA GLU A 36 -38.23 -5.91 1.26
C GLU A 36 -36.83 -5.43 0.80
N LEU A 37 -35.76 -5.99 1.38
CA LEU A 37 -34.39 -5.58 1.08
C LEU A 37 -33.75 -6.36 -0.08
N GLY A 38 -34.45 -7.36 -0.64
CA GLY A 38 -33.92 -8.23 -1.68
C GLY A 38 -32.71 -9.08 -1.22
N LEU A 39 -32.63 -9.39 0.07
CA LEU A 39 -31.53 -10.13 0.67
C LEU A 39 -31.90 -11.60 0.87
N SER A 40 -30.92 -12.49 0.81
CA SER A 40 -31.12 -13.88 1.25
C SER A 40 -31.29 -13.97 2.78
N LEU A 41 -31.97 -15.02 3.26
CA LEU A 41 -32.16 -15.23 4.70
C LEU A 41 -30.84 -15.28 5.48
N GLY A 42 -29.78 -15.87 4.91
CA GLY A 42 -28.45 -15.87 5.53
C GLY A 42 -27.83 -14.48 5.67
N GLN A 43 -28.03 -13.61 4.66
CA GLN A 43 -27.58 -12.22 4.72
C GLN A 43 -28.36 -11.42 5.78
N VAL A 44 -29.66 -11.65 5.90
CA VAL A 44 -30.49 -11.05 6.97
C VAL A 44 -30.01 -11.51 8.34
N GLN A 45 -29.77 -12.82 8.52
CA GLN A 45 -29.27 -13.35 9.78
C GLN A 45 -27.88 -12.77 10.14
N TYR A 46 -27.00 -12.63 9.16
CA TYR A 46 -25.71 -11.96 9.34
C TYR A 46 -25.87 -10.49 9.75
N ALA A 47 -26.73 -9.75 9.05
CA ALA A 47 -27.00 -8.34 9.32
C ALA A 47 -27.57 -8.08 10.72
N LEU A 48 -28.39 -9.00 11.24
CA LEU A 48 -28.98 -8.91 12.58
C LEU A 48 -28.01 -9.31 13.70
N SER A 49 -27.01 -10.15 13.41
CA SER A 49 -26.02 -10.63 14.40
C SER A 49 -24.78 -9.76 14.51
N HIS A 50 -24.52 -8.89 13.53
CA HIS A 50 -23.34 -8.01 13.48
C HIS A 50 -23.72 -6.54 13.60
N THR A 51 -22.74 -5.68 13.89
CA THR A 51 -22.94 -4.23 13.95
C THR A 51 -23.35 -3.66 12.59
N GLU A 52 -24.20 -2.63 12.61
CA GLU A 52 -24.68 -1.91 11.42
C GLU A 52 -23.49 -1.40 10.58
N THR A 53 -22.50 -0.80 11.26
CA THR A 53 -21.24 -0.36 10.67
C THR A 53 -20.21 -1.50 10.70
N PRO A 54 -19.68 -1.91 9.53
CA PRO A 54 -18.59 -2.89 9.49
C PRO A 54 -17.36 -2.34 10.21
N ILE A 55 -16.86 -3.08 11.19
CA ILE A 55 -15.59 -2.77 11.85
C ILE A 55 -14.45 -3.25 10.95
N THR A 56 -13.53 -2.36 10.59
CA THR A 56 -12.32 -2.75 9.87
C THR A 56 -11.44 -3.58 10.80
N ARG A 57 -10.91 -4.69 10.27
CA ARG A 57 -9.99 -5.54 11.04
C ARG A 57 -8.76 -4.70 11.43
N PRO A 58 -8.31 -4.76 12.69
CA PRO A 58 -7.06 -4.10 13.06
C PRO A 58 -5.94 -4.67 12.18
N GLY A 59 -5.11 -3.78 11.65
CA GLY A 59 -3.94 -4.17 10.89
C GLY A 59 -2.90 -4.89 11.76
N ARG A 60 -1.80 -5.30 11.13
CA ARG A 60 -0.66 -5.90 11.85
C ARG A 60 -0.15 -4.93 12.93
N PRO A 61 0.09 -5.40 14.17
CA PRO A 61 0.64 -4.55 15.21
C PRO A 61 2.04 -4.03 14.83
N SER A 62 2.40 -2.87 15.37
CA SER A 62 3.73 -2.29 15.23
C SER A 62 4.80 -3.24 15.78
N LYS A 63 5.99 -3.25 15.16
CA LYS A 63 7.14 -4.01 15.68
C LYS A 63 7.68 -3.45 17.00
N LEU A 64 7.48 -2.16 17.26
CA LEU A 64 7.87 -1.51 18.52
C LEU A 64 6.70 -1.46 19.47
N THR A 65 6.96 -1.86 20.71
CA THR A 65 6.04 -1.73 21.85
C THR A 65 5.98 -0.28 22.35
N GLU A 66 4.94 0.07 23.09
CA GLU A 66 4.80 1.43 23.64
C GLU A 66 5.95 1.79 24.60
N ALA A 67 6.43 0.82 25.39
CA ALA A 67 7.58 1.00 26.27
C ALA A 67 8.86 1.35 25.49
N GLN A 68 9.13 0.63 24.39
CA GLN A 68 10.24 0.95 23.50
C GLN A 68 10.08 2.32 22.85
N ILE A 69 8.86 2.74 22.51
CA ILE A 69 8.62 4.08 21.98
C ILE A 69 8.97 5.16 23.03
N GLN A 70 8.66 4.93 24.30
CA GLN A 70 9.03 5.83 25.38
C GLN A 70 10.55 5.89 25.59
N GLU A 71 11.22 4.73 25.57
CA GLU A 71 12.70 4.66 25.64
C GLU A 71 13.36 5.35 24.44
N LEU A 72 12.78 5.22 23.25
CA LEU A 72 13.27 5.93 22.06
C LEU A 72 13.11 7.46 22.22
N LYS A 73 12.02 7.92 22.85
CA LYS A 73 11.82 9.36 23.13
C LYS A 73 12.85 9.89 24.12
N THR A 74 13.11 9.17 25.21
CA THR A 74 14.12 9.57 26.20
C THR A 74 15.51 9.58 25.60
N PHE A 75 15.83 8.58 24.76
CA PHE A 75 17.09 8.51 24.04
C PHE A 75 17.29 9.68 23.06
N MET A 76 16.23 10.14 22.40
CA MET A 76 16.27 11.29 21.47
C MET A 76 16.29 12.66 22.15
N ALA A 77 16.25 12.74 23.48
CA ALA A 77 16.27 14.02 24.20
C ALA A 77 17.63 14.76 24.09
N SER A 78 18.72 14.03 23.80
CA SER A 78 20.04 14.64 23.63
C SER A 78 20.31 15.03 22.17
N LYS A 79 20.94 16.19 21.97
CA LYS A 79 21.24 16.75 20.63
C LYS A 79 22.18 15.86 19.81
N ASP A 80 23.09 15.17 20.47
CA ASP A 80 24.04 14.26 19.81
C ASP A 80 23.30 13.05 19.23
N ASN A 81 22.31 12.53 19.96
CA ASN A 81 21.52 11.40 19.52
C ASN A 81 20.60 11.75 18.35
N GLU A 82 20.07 12.97 18.27
CA GLU A 82 19.26 13.45 17.14
C GLU A 82 20.01 13.37 15.79
N GLN A 83 21.34 13.55 15.81
CA GLN A 83 22.17 13.52 14.60
C GLN A 83 22.54 12.10 14.16
N MET A 84 22.49 11.11 15.06
CA MET A 84 22.91 9.73 14.76
C MET A 84 22.05 9.08 13.67
N PRO A 85 22.63 8.34 12.70
CA PRO A 85 21.87 7.64 11.68
C PRO A 85 20.96 6.58 12.30
N TYR A 86 19.78 6.36 11.72
CA TYR A 86 18.73 5.51 12.30
C TYR A 86 19.19 4.06 12.52
N GLY A 87 20.04 3.52 11.65
CA GLY A 87 20.61 2.18 11.84
C GLY A 87 21.48 2.07 13.10
N LYS A 88 22.21 3.12 13.47
CA LYS A 88 23.01 3.14 14.71
C LYS A 88 22.14 3.28 15.96
N ILE A 89 20.98 3.92 15.85
CA ILE A 89 20.03 4.04 16.97
C ILE A 89 19.49 2.66 17.37
N ALA A 90 19.15 1.80 16.40
CA ALA A 90 18.74 0.42 16.68
C ALA A 90 19.81 -0.36 17.45
N GLN A 91 21.06 -0.24 16.98
CA GLN A 91 22.21 -0.92 17.58
C GLN A 91 22.52 -0.40 18.98
N ALA A 92 22.46 0.92 19.19
CA ALA A 92 22.72 1.53 20.49
C ALA A 92 21.70 1.11 21.56
N LEU A 93 20.45 0.85 21.17
CA LEU A 93 19.39 0.36 22.04
C LEU A 93 19.32 -1.18 22.10
N GLY A 94 20.16 -1.89 21.32
CA GLY A 94 20.19 -3.35 21.28
C GLY A 94 18.93 -3.99 20.68
N TRP A 95 18.18 -3.28 19.84
CA TRP A 95 16.95 -3.79 19.26
C TRP A 95 17.17 -4.40 17.87
N ASP A 96 16.58 -5.58 17.64
CA ASP A 96 16.50 -6.22 16.32
C ASP A 96 15.38 -5.59 15.45
N VAL A 97 15.53 -4.29 15.16
CA VAL A 97 14.61 -3.55 14.30
C VAL A 97 15.36 -2.85 13.18
N GLY A 98 14.84 -2.99 11.96
CA GLY A 98 15.41 -2.32 10.80
C GLY A 98 15.31 -0.79 10.89
N GLU A 99 16.25 -0.10 10.25
CA GLU A 99 16.30 1.38 10.19
C GLU A 99 14.96 2.01 9.82
N TYR A 100 14.21 1.41 8.90
CA TYR A 100 12.92 1.94 8.45
C TYR A 100 11.89 2.02 9.59
N CYS A 101 11.92 1.07 10.54
CA CYS A 101 11.02 1.04 11.69
C CYS A 101 11.27 2.24 12.62
N ILE A 102 12.54 2.52 12.92
CA ILE A 102 12.95 3.67 13.75
C ILE A 102 12.61 4.98 13.04
N ARG A 103 12.92 5.09 11.74
CA ARG A 103 12.57 6.28 10.96
C ARG A 103 11.07 6.55 10.97
N HIS A 104 10.25 5.52 10.75
CA HIS A 104 8.80 5.65 10.71
C HIS A 104 8.23 6.05 12.08
N THR A 105 8.71 5.43 13.15
CA THR A 105 8.26 5.73 14.51
C THR A 105 8.66 7.14 14.93
N LEU A 106 9.91 7.56 14.69
CA LEU A 106 10.33 8.94 14.95
C LEU A 106 9.51 9.97 14.15
N ARG A 107 9.18 9.66 12.88
CA ARG A 107 8.31 10.51 12.07
C ARG A 107 6.90 10.61 12.64
N LYS A 108 6.33 9.51 13.14
CA LYS A 108 5.02 9.49 13.80
C LYS A 108 5.02 10.29 15.10
N LEU A 109 6.15 10.30 15.82
CA LEU A 109 6.37 11.09 17.03
C LEU A 109 6.66 12.58 16.75
N GLY A 110 6.79 12.98 15.48
CA GLY A 110 7.01 14.37 15.08
C GLY A 110 8.47 14.80 15.01
N TYR A 111 9.43 13.89 15.23
CA TYR A 111 10.85 14.21 15.10
C TYR A 111 11.20 14.43 13.62
N LYS A 112 11.76 15.60 13.34
CA LYS A 112 12.35 15.92 12.03
C LYS A 112 13.85 15.92 12.20
N LYS A 113 14.54 14.98 11.53
CA LYS A 113 16.00 15.01 11.52
C LYS A 113 16.48 16.33 10.91
N ARG A 114 17.31 17.07 11.63
CA ARG A 114 18.11 18.13 11.04
C ARG A 114 19.15 17.45 10.16
N THR A 115 18.99 17.55 8.84
CA THR A 115 20.07 17.15 7.94
C THR A 115 21.21 18.15 8.12
N ALA A 116 22.29 17.73 8.77
CA ALA A 116 23.55 18.46 8.70
C ALA A 116 23.98 18.50 7.21
N GLY A 117 23.81 19.66 6.58
CA GLY A 117 24.08 19.84 5.16
C GLY A 117 22.86 19.61 4.27
N GLY A 118 21.83 20.45 4.43
CA GLY A 118 20.93 20.73 3.31
C GLY A 118 21.74 21.29 2.14
N ARG A 119 22.18 20.41 1.24
CA ARG A 119 22.71 20.79 -0.08
C ARG A 119 21.66 21.66 -0.76
N ARG A 120 21.80 22.98 -0.69
CA ARG A 120 21.33 23.83 -1.77
C ARG A 120 22.11 23.33 -2.99
N LYS A 121 21.46 22.70 -3.96
CA LYS A 121 22.01 22.65 -5.32
C LYS A 121 22.14 24.12 -5.74
N ALA A 122 23.32 24.71 -5.55
CA ALA A 122 23.66 25.95 -6.23
C ALA A 122 23.48 25.66 -7.73
N GLY A 123 22.72 26.53 -8.40
CA GLY A 123 22.28 26.31 -9.77
C GLY A 123 23.44 25.90 -10.67
N ALA A 124 23.25 24.80 -11.39
CA ALA A 124 24.10 24.48 -12.53
C ALA A 124 23.97 25.65 -13.52
N VAL A 125 25.00 26.48 -13.59
CA VAL A 125 25.11 27.54 -14.58
C VAL A 125 25.03 26.88 -15.95
N LYS A 126 23.96 27.18 -16.69
CA LYS A 126 23.75 26.72 -18.05
C LYS A 126 24.69 27.53 -18.94
N THR A 127 25.80 26.92 -19.38
CA THR A 127 26.68 27.51 -20.37
C THR A 127 25.87 27.79 -21.64
N GLN A 128 25.78 29.06 -22.02
CA GLN A 128 25.11 29.49 -23.24
C GLN A 128 25.99 29.14 -24.44
N HIS A 129 25.54 28.21 -25.29
CA HIS A 129 26.12 28.03 -26.61
C HIS A 129 25.69 29.19 -27.50
N LYS A 130 26.67 30.02 -27.85
CA LYS A 130 26.59 31.06 -28.86
C LYS A 130 26.54 30.39 -30.24
N THR A 131 25.37 30.37 -30.88
CA THR A 131 25.24 30.05 -32.30
C THR A 131 25.39 31.36 -33.08
N SER A 132 26.57 31.55 -33.67
CA SER A 132 26.74 32.52 -34.74
C SER A 132 26.05 32.00 -36.00
N ASP A 133 25.12 32.80 -36.49
CA ASP A 133 24.65 32.86 -37.87
C ASP A 133 25.79 32.62 -38.87
N MET A 134 25.64 31.64 -39.76
CA MET A 134 26.29 31.57 -41.08
C MET A 134 25.46 30.63 -41.97
N SER A 135 24.69 31.26 -42.85
CA SER A 135 24.40 30.91 -44.25
C SER A 135 23.91 29.50 -44.60
N ALA A 136 22.68 29.51 -45.14
CA ALA A 136 22.11 28.48 -45.98
C ALA A 136 22.95 28.22 -47.23
N GLU A 137 23.17 26.95 -47.56
CA GLU A 137 23.19 26.47 -48.94
C GLU A 137 22.86 24.96 -48.99
N SER A 138 22.19 24.62 -50.08
CA SER A 138 21.50 23.38 -50.48
C SER A 138 22.37 22.15 -50.68
N ALA A 139 21.79 20.94 -50.49
CA ALA A 139 21.66 19.90 -51.52
C ALA A 139 21.04 18.60 -50.96
N ASP A 140 20.18 18.00 -51.77
CA ASP A 140 19.60 16.66 -51.68
C ASP A 140 20.66 15.54 -51.55
N ASP A 141 20.35 14.45 -50.83
CA ASP A 141 20.43 13.08 -51.35
C ASP A 141 19.81 12.04 -50.38
N ALA A 142 19.30 10.97 -50.96
CA ALA A 142 18.51 9.90 -50.36
C ALA A 142 19.33 8.84 -49.60
N SER A 143 18.61 7.95 -48.90
CA SER A 143 18.85 6.49 -48.81
C SER A 143 19.04 5.88 -47.40
N ALA A 144 18.23 4.82 -47.19
CA ALA A 144 18.53 3.54 -46.53
C ALA A 144 18.69 3.43 -44.98
N ALA A 145 17.62 2.86 -44.39
CA ALA A 145 17.58 1.53 -43.76
C ALA A 145 18.35 1.21 -42.45
N SER A 146 17.65 0.39 -41.64
CA SER A 146 18.15 -0.51 -40.58
C SER A 146 18.49 0.18 -39.24
N GLU A 147 18.24 -0.35 -38.02
CA GLU A 147 18.10 -1.74 -37.62
C GLU A 147 17.61 -1.84 -36.15
N LYS A 148 16.59 -2.68 -35.94
CA LYS A 148 16.38 -3.62 -34.81
C LYS A 148 16.26 -3.11 -33.36
N ASN A 149 15.01 -3.16 -32.91
CA ASN A 149 14.56 -3.30 -31.52
C ASN A 149 14.55 -4.79 -31.10
N PRO A 150 15.30 -5.25 -30.09
CA PRO A 150 15.17 -6.62 -29.60
C PRO A 150 14.08 -6.75 -28.53
N VAL A 151 13.04 -7.49 -28.92
CA VAL A 151 12.00 -8.13 -28.10
C VAL A 151 12.65 -8.96 -26.98
N ARG A 152 12.27 -8.72 -25.74
CA ARG A 152 12.62 -9.58 -24.60
C ARG A 152 11.55 -10.64 -24.47
N VAL A 153 11.92 -11.88 -24.79
CA VAL A 153 11.05 -13.06 -24.82
C VAL A 153 10.83 -13.60 -23.41
N ASP A 154 9.58 -13.96 -23.11
CA ASP A 154 9.13 -14.64 -21.91
C ASP A 154 9.77 -16.04 -21.78
N GLY A 155 10.22 -16.36 -20.58
CA GLY A 155 10.68 -17.70 -20.20
C GLY A 155 9.87 -18.21 -19.02
N ALA A 156 8.75 -18.87 -19.31
CA ALA A 156 8.03 -19.70 -18.37
C ALA A 156 8.76 -21.04 -18.22
N ASP A 157 9.20 -21.37 -17.01
CA ASP A 157 9.66 -22.71 -16.66
C ASP A 157 8.55 -23.41 -15.88
N LEU A 158 7.91 -24.37 -16.56
CA LEU A 158 6.91 -25.28 -16.02
C LEU A 158 7.55 -26.64 -15.79
N GLY A 159 7.69 -27.03 -14.52
CA GLY A 159 8.03 -28.38 -14.08
C GLY A 159 8.10 -28.37 -12.54
N SER A 160 7.54 -29.29 -11.78
CA SER A 160 7.31 -30.71 -12.02
C SER A 160 6.25 -31.23 -11.02
N ILE A 161 5.39 -32.10 -11.53
CA ILE A 161 4.29 -32.77 -10.82
C ILE A 161 4.92 -33.88 -9.97
N ARG A 162 4.55 -33.97 -8.68
CA ARG A 162 4.79 -35.18 -7.87
C ARG A 162 3.46 -35.73 -7.39
N THR A 163 2.93 -36.68 -8.14
CA THR A 163 2.00 -37.70 -7.65
C THR A 163 2.81 -38.84 -7.05
N GLY A 164 2.40 -39.33 -5.89
CA GLY A 164 3.07 -40.40 -5.16
C GLY A 164 2.22 -40.86 -3.99
N THR A 165 1.24 -41.70 -4.32
CA THR A 165 0.64 -42.70 -3.44
C THR A 165 1.71 -43.65 -2.91
N ASP A 166 1.68 -44.04 -1.64
CA ASP A 166 1.52 -45.44 -1.19
C ASP A 166 1.66 -45.58 0.34
N SER A 167 0.99 -46.62 0.87
CA SER A 167 1.00 -47.21 2.23
C SER A 167 0.09 -46.60 3.30
#